data_AF-A0A8T6C802-F1
#
_entry.id   AF-A0A8T6C802-F1
#
_cell.length_a   1.000
_cell.length_b   1.000
_cell.length_c   1.000
_cell.angle_alpha   90.00
_cell.angle_beta   90.00
_cell.angle_gamma   90.00
#
_symmetry.space_group_name_H-M   'P 1'
#
loop_
_entity.id
_entity.type
_entity.pdbx_description
1 polymer ?
#
loop_
_entity_poly.entity_id
_entity_poly.type
_entity_poly.pdbx_seq_one_letter_code
_entity_poly.pdbx_strand_id
1 'polypeptide(L)'
;MPMPPTPNYPDLTDPDRLSEFVLWVRGVLDCLTDEEQEDEYGDLFIPDLRYLMRKSFQDAYAHFQDVANSANGMEEHIASRHGLVGTQLIFKLTVVKYWAGQFGQQGGPSLLRRFLNAINTLLGSIASALPGSAAGMILELKDAIENSINAE
;
A
#
# COMPACT_ATOMS: atom_id res chain seq x y z
N MET A 1 18.39 7.74 -0.80
CA MET A 1 17.00 7.77 -0.30
C MET A 1 16.86 6.65 0.70
N PRO A 2 16.36 6.90 1.91
CA PRO A 2 15.92 5.81 2.77
C PRO A 2 14.85 5.02 2.03
N MET A 3 14.85 3.72 2.21
CA MET A 3 13.81 2.89 1.63
C MET A 3 12.54 3.06 2.46
N PRO A 4 11.35 3.17 1.84
CA PRO A 4 10.13 2.92 2.57
C PRO A 4 10.25 1.56 3.28
N PRO A 5 9.56 1.37 4.42
CA PRO A 5 9.66 0.13 5.18
C PRO A 5 9.52 -1.05 4.22
N THR A 6 10.51 -1.95 4.20
CA THR A 6 10.40 -3.14 3.37
C THR A 6 9.59 -4.15 4.14
N PRO A 7 8.57 -4.76 3.51
CA PRO A 7 7.74 -5.70 4.22
C PRO A 7 8.56 -6.93 4.55
N ASN A 8 8.65 -7.25 5.84
CA ASN A 8 9.24 -8.48 6.31
C ASN A 8 8.19 -9.58 6.22
N TYR A 9 8.29 -10.45 5.21
CA TYR A 9 7.36 -11.57 5.01
C TYR A 9 8.03 -12.91 5.37
N PRO A 10 8.08 -13.33 6.65
CA PRO A 10 8.53 -14.67 7.01
C PRO A 10 7.40 -15.69 6.83
N ASP A 11 7.52 -16.61 5.86
CA ASP A 11 6.54 -17.67 5.55
C ASP A 11 5.15 -17.19 5.06
N LEU A 12 4.80 -17.60 3.85
CA LEU A 12 3.81 -16.96 2.98
C LEU A 12 2.46 -17.72 2.92
N THR A 13 2.18 -18.54 3.93
CA THR A 13 0.98 -19.38 4.03
C THR A 13 -0.03 -18.90 5.09
N ASP A 14 0.28 -17.82 5.81
CA ASP A 14 -0.45 -17.36 6.99
C ASP A 14 -1.51 -16.28 6.66
N PRO A 15 -2.80 -16.45 7.05
CA PRO A 15 -3.83 -15.41 6.90
C PRO A 15 -3.53 -14.10 7.65
N ASP A 16 -2.71 -14.13 8.72
CA ASP A 16 -2.29 -12.92 9.44
C ASP A 16 -1.56 -11.92 8.51
N ARG A 17 -1.03 -12.41 7.37
CA ARG A 17 -0.31 -11.61 6.35
C ARG A 17 -1.17 -10.53 5.68
N LEU A 18 -2.49 -10.72 5.56
CA LEU A 18 -3.33 -9.69 4.94
C LEU A 18 -3.46 -8.46 5.85
N SER A 19 -3.60 -8.69 7.15
CA SER A 19 -3.65 -7.63 8.15
C SER A 19 -2.33 -6.86 8.21
N GLU A 20 -1.21 -7.60 8.26
CA GLU A 20 0.14 -7.02 8.22
C GLU A 20 0.39 -6.24 6.94
N PHE A 21 -0.04 -6.76 5.78
CA PHE A 21 0.11 -6.06 4.51
C PHE A 21 -0.62 -4.70 4.54
N VAL A 22 -1.85 -4.65 5.04
CA VAL A 22 -2.61 -3.38 5.13
C VAL A 22 -1.92 -2.38 6.06
N LEU A 23 -1.45 -2.83 7.22
CA LEU A 23 -0.71 -1.97 8.16
C LEU A 23 0.66 -1.55 7.63
N TRP A 24 1.30 -2.41 6.85
CA TRP A 24 2.53 -2.08 6.15
C TRP A 24 2.28 -1.02 5.07
N VAL A 25 1.20 -1.12 4.30
CA VAL A 25 0.81 -0.06 3.35
C VAL A 25 0.58 1.25 4.08
N ARG A 26 -0.08 1.23 5.25
CA ARG A 26 -0.21 2.44 6.10
C ARG A 26 1.16 3.06 6.36
N GLY A 27 2.15 2.27 6.80
CA GLY A 27 3.50 2.76 7.07
C GLY A 27 4.24 3.29 5.83
N VAL A 28 4.02 2.67 4.66
CA VAL A 28 4.56 3.20 3.39
C VAL A 28 3.98 4.56 3.07
N LEU A 29 2.65 4.72 3.15
CA LEU A 29 2.00 5.98 2.84
C LEU A 29 2.31 7.07 3.88
N ASP A 30 2.46 6.70 5.15
CA ASP A 30 2.93 7.59 6.21
C ASP A 30 4.30 8.17 5.83
N CYS A 31 5.26 7.29 5.51
CA CYS A 31 6.61 7.67 5.09
C CYS A 31 6.63 8.57 3.84
N LEU A 32 5.73 8.34 2.87
CA LEU A 32 5.62 9.17 1.66
C LEU A 32 4.96 10.54 1.92
N THR A 33 4.18 10.68 2.99
CA THR A 33 3.42 11.91 3.29
C THR A 33 4.01 12.73 4.44
N ASP A 34 5.03 12.20 5.11
CA ASP A 34 5.73 12.83 6.24
C ASP A 34 6.38 14.17 5.85
N GLU A 35 6.35 15.14 6.79
CA GLU A 35 7.09 16.42 6.70
C GLU A 35 8.58 16.20 6.83
N GLU A 36 9.00 15.31 7.72
CA GLU A 36 10.42 15.09 8.02
C GLU A 36 11.16 14.43 6.85
N GLN A 37 10.42 13.87 5.89
CA GLN A 37 10.94 13.21 4.68
C GLN A 37 10.81 14.10 3.44
N GLU A 38 10.50 15.40 3.61
CA GLU A 38 10.34 16.37 2.52
C GLU A 38 11.59 16.54 1.66
N ASP A 39 12.78 16.52 2.25
CA ASP A 39 14.04 16.62 1.50
C ASP A 39 14.35 15.36 0.67
N GLU A 40 13.74 14.22 1.01
CA GLU A 40 14.08 12.92 0.43
C GLU A 40 13.07 12.45 -0.62
N TYR A 41 11.79 12.77 -0.40
CA TYR A 41 10.70 12.41 -1.31
C TYR A 41 9.98 13.62 -1.91
N GLY A 42 10.26 14.85 -1.46
CA GLY A 42 9.51 16.04 -1.89
C GLY A 42 9.51 16.26 -3.40
N ASP A 43 10.65 16.02 -4.04
CA ASP A 43 10.79 16.15 -5.50
C ASP A 43 10.00 15.10 -6.30
N LEU A 44 9.53 14.02 -5.65
CA LEU A 44 8.71 13.00 -6.29
C LEU A 44 7.25 13.43 -6.46
N PHE A 45 6.79 14.43 -5.70
CA PHE A 45 5.39 14.85 -5.66
C PHE A 45 5.21 16.28 -6.13
N ILE A 46 4.01 16.58 -6.65
CA ILE A 46 3.62 17.94 -7.02
C ILE A 46 3.54 18.78 -5.73
N PRO A 47 4.34 19.86 -5.57
CA PRO A 47 4.43 20.61 -4.32
C PRO A 47 3.08 21.11 -3.81
N ASP A 48 2.23 21.61 -4.72
CA ASP A 48 0.91 22.17 -4.40
C ASP A 48 -0.07 21.14 -3.80
N LEU A 49 0.17 19.84 -4.06
CA LEU A 49 -0.71 18.77 -3.59
C LEU A 49 -0.29 18.18 -2.25
N ARG A 50 0.93 18.47 -1.76
CA ARG A 50 1.50 17.81 -0.57
C ARG A 50 0.68 18.00 0.69
N TYR A 51 0.18 19.21 0.92
CA TYR A 51 -0.67 19.50 2.08
C TYR A 51 -1.98 18.70 2.03
N LEU A 52 -2.64 18.65 0.87
CA LEU A 52 -3.88 17.89 0.69
C LEU A 52 -3.63 16.38 0.83
N MET A 53 -2.52 15.90 0.29
CA MET A 53 -2.09 14.51 0.39
C MET A 53 -1.96 14.07 1.85
N ARG A 54 -1.26 14.85 2.68
CA ARG A 54 -1.08 14.57 4.11
C ARG A 54 -2.39 14.60 4.86
N LYS A 55 -3.21 15.63 4.64
CA LYS A 55 -4.50 15.75 5.32
C LYS A 55 -5.42 14.56 4.99
N SER A 56 -5.48 14.18 3.71
CA SER A 56 -6.26 13.02 3.26
C SER A 56 -5.75 11.71 3.87
N PHE A 57 -4.43 11.56 4.02
CA PHE A 57 -3.85 10.41 4.71
C PHE A 57 -4.21 10.37 6.21
N GLN A 58 -4.16 11.51 6.91
CA GLN A 58 -4.57 11.60 8.32
C GLN A 58 -6.05 11.23 8.51
N ASP A 59 -6.93 11.72 7.63
CA ASP A 59 -8.35 11.38 7.66
C ASP A 59 -8.58 9.87 7.46
N ALA A 60 -7.73 9.22 6.67
CA ALA A 60 -7.80 7.78 6.41
C ALA A 60 -7.07 6.90 7.43
N TYR A 61 -6.25 7.47 8.32
CA TYR A 61 -5.26 6.72 9.10
C TYR A 61 -5.88 5.60 9.95
N ALA A 62 -6.99 5.90 10.63
CA ALA A 62 -7.69 4.93 11.48
C ALA A 62 -8.29 3.77 10.68
N HIS A 63 -8.71 4.02 9.44
CA HIS A 63 -9.38 3.05 8.60
C HIS A 63 -8.48 1.88 8.17
N PHE A 64 -7.16 2.08 8.13
CA PHE A 64 -6.21 0.99 7.90
C PHE A 64 -6.30 -0.08 8.98
N GLN A 65 -6.51 0.31 10.25
CA GLN A 65 -6.66 -0.67 11.33
C GLN A 65 -7.96 -1.45 11.19
N ASP A 66 -9.05 -0.80 10.83
CA ASP A 66 -10.34 -1.44 10.61
C ASP A 66 -10.27 -2.48 9.47
N VAL A 67 -9.61 -2.11 8.37
CA VAL A 67 -9.40 -3.00 7.23
C VAL A 67 -8.45 -4.15 7.58
N ALA A 68 -7.38 -3.88 8.34
CA ALA A 68 -6.48 -4.93 8.81
C ALA A 68 -7.22 -5.95 9.70
N ASN A 69 -8.04 -5.48 10.64
CA ASN A 69 -8.85 -6.34 11.51
C ASN A 69 -9.87 -7.16 10.69
N SER A 70 -10.51 -6.54 9.70
CA SER A 70 -11.46 -7.21 8.81
C SER A 70 -10.79 -8.25 7.92
N ALA A 71 -9.58 -7.95 7.43
CA ALA A 71 -8.78 -8.88 6.64
C ALA A 71 -8.33 -10.10 7.46
N ASN A 72 -8.04 -9.90 8.75
CA ASN A 72 -7.67 -10.99 9.66
C ASN A 72 -8.82 -11.97 9.92
N GLY A 73 -10.05 -11.45 9.99
CA GLY A 73 -11.26 -12.26 10.17
C GLY A 73 -11.85 -12.83 8.87
N MET A 74 -11.15 -12.71 7.73
CA MET A 74 -11.68 -13.11 6.44
C MET A 74 -11.81 -14.63 6.33
N GLU A 75 -12.99 -15.11 5.96
CA GLU A 75 -13.23 -16.53 5.74
C GLU A 75 -12.39 -17.07 4.57
N GLU A 76 -11.76 -18.23 4.76
CA GLU A 76 -10.82 -18.83 3.79
C GLU A 76 -11.41 -18.97 2.38
N HIS A 77 -12.68 -19.37 2.26
CA HIS A 77 -13.33 -19.53 0.96
C HIS A 77 -13.53 -18.18 0.23
N ILE A 78 -13.71 -17.08 0.97
CA ILE A 78 -13.77 -15.73 0.41
C ILE A 78 -12.35 -15.34 -0.05
N ALA A 79 -11.36 -15.49 0.83
CA ALA A 79 -9.97 -15.20 0.53
C ALA A 79 -9.48 -15.98 -0.72
N SER A 80 -9.85 -17.25 -0.84
CA SER A 80 -9.53 -18.09 -1.99
C SER A 80 -10.12 -17.59 -3.30
N ARG A 81 -11.36 -17.11 -3.32
CA ARG A 81 -12.00 -16.58 -4.54
C ARG A 81 -11.32 -15.33 -5.08
N HIS A 82 -10.69 -14.56 -4.19
CA HIS A 82 -9.98 -13.33 -4.56
C HIS A 82 -8.46 -13.52 -4.70
N GLY A 83 -7.96 -14.76 -4.64
CA GLY A 83 -6.54 -15.05 -4.74
C GLY A 83 -5.73 -14.42 -3.59
N LEU A 84 -6.31 -14.42 -2.39
CA LEU A 84 -5.72 -13.93 -1.14
C LEU A 84 -5.23 -15.08 -0.24
N VAL A 85 -5.00 -16.26 -0.83
CA VAL A 85 -4.39 -17.42 -0.17
C VAL A 85 -3.46 -18.15 -1.17
N GLY A 86 -2.58 -19.01 -0.63
CA GLY A 86 -1.72 -19.89 -1.41
C GLY A 86 -0.81 -19.16 -2.41
N THR A 87 -0.52 -19.82 -3.54
CA THR A 87 0.44 -19.32 -4.56
C THR A 87 0.04 -17.97 -5.18
N GLN A 88 -1.26 -17.66 -5.24
CA GLN A 88 -1.71 -16.37 -5.78
C GLN A 88 -1.35 -15.21 -4.85
N LEU A 89 -1.57 -15.37 -3.53
CA LEU A 89 -1.15 -14.38 -2.54
C LEU A 89 0.37 -14.22 -2.55
N ILE A 90 1.11 -15.34 -2.55
CA ILE A 90 2.57 -15.38 -2.64
C ILE A 90 3.07 -14.54 -3.81
N PHE A 91 2.48 -14.73 -4.99
CA PHE A 91 2.86 -13.99 -6.19
C PHE A 91 2.60 -12.48 -6.03
N LYS A 92 1.40 -12.09 -5.57
CA LYS A 92 1.06 -10.66 -5.34
C LYS A 92 2.03 -10.00 -4.36
N LEU A 93 2.32 -10.64 -3.22
CA LEU A 93 3.27 -10.13 -2.22
C LEU A 93 4.70 -10.05 -2.79
N THR A 94 5.11 -11.03 -3.59
CA THR A 94 6.43 -11.04 -4.23
C THR A 94 6.58 -9.89 -5.24
N VAL A 95 5.54 -9.61 -6.02
CA VAL A 95 5.53 -8.47 -6.95
C VAL A 95 5.64 -7.14 -6.20
N VAL A 96 4.90 -6.97 -5.11
CA VAL A 96 5.02 -5.79 -4.24
C VAL A 96 6.44 -5.65 -3.70
N LYS A 97 7.00 -6.73 -3.15
CA LYS A 97 8.37 -6.74 -2.60
C LYS A 97 9.42 -6.38 -3.66
N TYR A 98 9.26 -6.93 -4.87
CA TYR A 98 10.16 -6.65 -5.99
C TYR A 98 10.19 -5.15 -6.31
N TRP A 99 9.03 -4.53 -6.52
CA TRP A 99 8.97 -3.10 -6.85
C TRP A 99 9.37 -2.19 -5.70
N ALA A 100 9.07 -2.56 -4.45
CA ALA A 100 9.58 -1.86 -3.27
C ALA A 100 11.13 -1.82 -3.28
N GLY A 101 11.76 -2.96 -3.55
CA GLY A 101 13.22 -3.05 -3.64
C GLY A 101 13.82 -2.26 -4.81
N GLN A 102 13.18 -2.29 -5.98
CA GLN A 102 13.62 -1.48 -7.13
C GLN A 102 13.55 0.02 -6.83
N PHE A 103 12.42 0.50 -6.29
CA PHE A 103 12.26 1.89 -5.88
C PHE A 103 13.26 2.29 -4.79
N GLY A 104 13.46 1.45 -3.77
CA GLY A 104 14.41 1.76 -2.71
C GLY A 104 15.88 1.84 -3.15
N GLN A 105 16.25 1.13 -4.22
CA GLN A 105 17.62 1.16 -4.77
C GLN A 105 17.87 2.32 -5.74
N GLN A 106 16.90 2.62 -6.61
CA GLN A 106 17.07 3.54 -7.73
C GLN A 106 16.29 4.86 -7.56
N GLY A 107 15.22 4.84 -6.77
CA GLY A 107 14.30 5.97 -6.59
C GLY A 107 13.49 6.29 -7.84
N GLY A 108 12.89 7.48 -7.86
CA GLY A 108 12.30 8.07 -9.06
C GLY A 108 10.79 7.88 -9.23
N PRO A 109 10.11 8.81 -9.95
CA PRO A 109 8.65 8.81 -10.13
C PRO A 109 8.10 7.53 -10.78
N SER A 110 8.72 7.05 -11.85
CA SER A 110 8.27 5.85 -12.58
C SER A 110 8.29 4.59 -11.72
N LEU A 111 9.35 4.39 -10.91
CA LEU A 111 9.46 3.24 -10.02
C LEU A 111 8.49 3.34 -8.84
N LEU A 112 8.27 4.55 -8.30
CA LEU A 112 7.25 4.77 -7.27
C LEU A 112 5.84 4.42 -7.80
N ARG A 113 5.48 4.86 -9.01
CA ARG A 113 4.19 4.49 -9.63
C ARG A 113 4.02 2.99 -9.78
N ARG A 114 5.05 2.28 -10.28
CA ARG A 114 4.99 0.81 -10.41
C ARG A 114 4.83 0.12 -9.07
N PHE A 115 5.52 0.62 -8.05
CA PHE A 115 5.41 0.10 -6.69
C PHE A 115 4.01 0.32 -6.11
N LEU A 116 3.50 1.54 -6.20
CA LEU A 116 2.14 1.88 -5.81
C LEU A 116 1.11 1.02 -6.59
N ASN A 117 1.25 0.84 -7.89
CA ASN A 117 0.34 0.01 -8.67
C ASN A 117 0.37 -1.48 -8.25
N ALA A 118 1.52 -2.00 -7.84
CA ALA A 118 1.60 -3.34 -7.26
C ALA A 118 0.79 -3.43 -5.94
N ILE A 119 0.85 -2.40 -5.10
CA ILE A 119 0.02 -2.30 -3.89
C ILE A 119 -1.48 -2.30 -4.25
N ASN A 120 -1.90 -1.56 -5.28
CA ASN A 120 -3.30 -1.52 -5.72
C ASN A 120 -3.85 -2.88 -6.09
N THR A 121 -3.05 -3.70 -6.76
CA THR A 121 -3.52 -5.02 -7.20
C THR A 121 -3.92 -5.88 -5.99
N LEU A 122 -3.14 -5.82 -4.90
CA LEU A 122 -3.42 -6.56 -3.69
C LEU A 122 -4.50 -5.90 -2.82
N LEU A 123 -4.44 -4.57 -2.62
CA LEU A 123 -5.49 -3.83 -1.91
C LEU A 123 -6.84 -3.95 -2.61
N GLY A 124 -6.90 -3.89 -3.93
CA GLY A 124 -8.12 -4.08 -4.71
C GLY A 124 -8.71 -5.48 -4.57
N SER A 125 -7.84 -6.50 -4.44
CA SER A 125 -8.28 -7.86 -4.12
C SER A 125 -8.91 -7.93 -2.72
N ILE A 126 -8.30 -7.27 -1.72
CA ILE A 126 -8.82 -7.16 -0.35
C ILE A 126 -10.14 -6.39 -0.31
N ALA A 127 -10.23 -5.24 -0.97
CA ALA A 127 -11.44 -4.43 -1.03
C ALA A 127 -12.61 -5.17 -1.69
N SER A 128 -12.32 -5.95 -2.74
CA SER A 128 -13.33 -6.79 -3.39
C SER A 128 -13.81 -7.94 -2.49
N ALA A 129 -12.93 -8.48 -1.66
CA ALA A 129 -13.24 -9.54 -0.70
C ALA A 129 -14.00 -9.03 0.54
N LEU A 130 -13.85 -7.75 0.88
CA LEU A 130 -14.45 -7.07 2.03
C LEU A 130 -15.42 -5.95 1.59
N PRO A 131 -16.53 -6.27 0.88
CA PRO A 131 -17.46 -5.25 0.41
C PRO A 131 -18.07 -4.46 1.58
N GLY A 132 -18.10 -3.14 1.45
CA GLY A 132 -18.58 -2.23 2.50
C GLY A 132 -17.57 -1.91 3.60
N SER A 133 -16.35 -2.47 3.55
CA SER A 133 -15.25 -2.06 4.43
C SER A 133 -14.61 -0.75 3.94
N ALA A 134 -13.84 -0.09 4.82
CA ALA A 134 -13.07 1.10 4.48
C ALA A 134 -11.92 0.84 3.47
N ALA A 135 -11.77 -0.40 2.97
CA ALA A 135 -10.73 -0.78 2.02
C ALA A 135 -10.85 -0.08 0.66
N GLY A 136 -12.08 0.21 0.21
CA GLY A 136 -12.30 1.00 -1.02
C GLY A 136 -11.76 2.42 -0.90
N MET A 137 -11.97 3.06 0.26
CA MET A 137 -11.45 4.40 0.54
C MET A 137 -9.91 4.41 0.62
N ILE A 138 -9.29 3.38 1.21
CA ILE A 138 -7.82 3.25 1.23
C ILE A 138 -7.27 3.13 -0.21
N LEU A 139 -7.95 2.37 -1.07
CA LEU A 139 -7.57 2.23 -2.47
C LEU A 139 -7.66 3.57 -3.20
N GLU A 140 -8.76 4.30 -3.04
CA GLU A 140 -8.96 5.64 -3.64
C GLU A 140 -7.94 6.68 -3.14
N LEU A 141 -7.65 6.70 -1.85
CA LEU A 141 -6.62 7.58 -1.29
C LEU A 141 -5.25 7.30 -1.91
N LYS A 142 -4.87 6.03 -1.96
CA LYS A 142 -3.62 5.61 -2.59
C LYS A 142 -3.61 6.07 -4.06
N ASP A 143 -4.68 5.86 -4.81
CA ASP A 143 -4.78 6.30 -6.21
C ASP A 143 -4.58 7.81 -6.35
N ALA A 144 -5.14 8.61 -5.43
CA ALA A 144 -4.89 10.05 -5.39
C ALA A 144 -3.41 10.38 -5.12
N ILE A 145 -2.76 9.65 -4.20
CA ILE A 145 -1.31 9.79 -3.92
C ILE A 145 -0.49 9.46 -5.19
N GLU A 146 -0.81 8.38 -5.91
CA GLU A 146 -0.13 8.04 -7.16
C GLU A 146 -0.30 9.13 -8.23
N ASN A 147 -1.50 9.72 -8.33
CA ASN A 147 -1.78 10.80 -9.28
C ASN A 147 -1.12 12.13 -8.87
N SER A 148 -0.65 12.27 -7.63
CA SER A 148 0.11 13.44 -7.17
C SER A 148 1.61 13.37 -7.44
N ILE A 149 2.12 12.23 -7.93
CA ILE A 149 3.51 12.07 -8.31
C ILE A 149 3.81 12.97 -9.52
N ASN A 150 4.98 13.63 -9.53
CA ASN A 150 5.42 14.44 -10.66
C ASN A 150 5.45 13.59 -11.95
N ALA A 151 5.05 14.20 -13.07
CA ALA A 151 5.27 13.60 -14.38
C ALA A 151 6.77 13.67 -14.71
N GLU A 152 7.32 12.60 -15.27
CA GLU A 152 8.65 12.65 -15.92
C GLU A 152 8.59 13.48 -17.20
#